data_AF-T1DX43-F1
#
_entry.id   AF-T1DX43-F1
#
_cell.length_a   1.000
_cell.length_b   1.000
_cell.length_c   1.000
_cell.angle_alpha   90.00
_cell.angle_beta   90.00
_cell.angle_gamma   90.00
#
_symmetry.space_group_name_H-M   'P 1'
#
loop_
_entity.id
_entity.type
_entity.pdbx_description
1 polymer ?
#
loop_
_entity_poly.entity_id
_entity_poly.type
_entity_poly.pdbx_seq_one_letter_code
_entity_poly.pdbx_strand_id
1 'polypeptide(L)'
;MDSLVVLYARFRMASYLLLAIILSLFCRIYQSASMMIALSRVLKSFAFCRDGYMTNGAYGSIRNYEPSILDGYKDNWNLKEPILDPLHFESESKLGQWDYREDDDDYYTQAGDLYRLMSSNEKERLCQTIADTMKGINEKIIKLQLEHFNKADANYGKRIAELLK
;
A
#
# COMPACT_ATOMS: atom_id res chain seq x y z
N MET A 1 -64.33 8.10 -9.42
CA MET A 1 -63.64 7.41 -8.30
C MET A 1 -62.36 6.69 -8.76
N ASP A 2 -62.08 6.65 -10.06
CA ASP A 2 -61.06 5.77 -10.65
C ASP A 2 -59.63 6.35 -10.67
N SER A 3 -59.47 7.67 -10.60
CA SER A 3 -58.15 8.32 -10.67
C SER A 3 -57.32 8.19 -9.37
N LEU A 4 -57.97 8.17 -8.21
CA LEU A 4 -57.29 8.05 -6.91
C LEU A 4 -56.76 6.63 -6.63
N VAL A 5 -57.46 5.59 -7.08
CA VAL A 5 -57.04 4.19 -6.93
C VAL A 5 -55.78 3.90 -7.75
N VAL A 6 -55.69 4.43 -8.97
CA VAL A 6 -54.52 4.28 -9.85
C VAL A 6 -53.31 5.03 -9.28
N LEU A 7 -53.51 6.21 -8.71
CA LEU A 7 -52.43 6.99 -8.08
C LEU A 7 -51.91 6.27 -6.82
N TYR A 8 -52.80 5.72 -6.00
CA TYR A 8 -52.45 4.96 -4.80
C TYR A 8 -51.72 3.65 -5.14
N ALA A 9 -52.15 2.94 -6.19
CA ALA A 9 -51.47 1.75 -6.69
C ALA A 9 -50.07 2.08 -7.23
N ARG A 10 -49.89 3.20 -7.94
CA ARG A 10 -48.59 3.66 -8.43
C ARG A 10 -47.65 4.07 -7.29
N PHE A 11 -48.16 4.75 -6.25
CA PHE A 11 -47.38 5.09 -5.05
C PHE A 11 -46.95 3.84 -4.27
N ARG A 12 -47.86 2.87 -4.14
CA ARG A 12 -47.59 1.60 -3.45
C ARG A 12 -46.55 0.76 -4.20
N MET A 13 -46.63 0.70 -5.53
CA MET A 13 -45.63 0.04 -6.39
C MET A 13 -44.26 0.72 -6.32
N ALA A 14 -44.21 2.06 -6.35
CA ALA A 14 -42.97 2.82 -6.20
C ALA A 14 -42.31 2.61 -4.83
N SER A 15 -43.11 2.52 -3.76
CA SER A 15 -42.62 2.20 -2.41
C SER A 15 -42.01 0.81 -2.32
N TYR A 16 -42.62 -0.21 -2.93
CA TYR A 16 -42.07 -1.56 -2.94
C TYR A 16 -40.80 -1.65 -3.79
N LEU A 17 -40.74 -0.93 -4.91
CA LEU A 17 -39.55 -0.87 -5.77
C LEU A 17 -38.37 -0.22 -5.03
N LEU A 18 -38.62 0.90 -4.33
CA LEU A 18 -37.59 1.58 -3.54
C LEU A 18 -37.10 0.70 -2.38
N LEU A 19 -38.01 0.00 -1.69
CA LEU A 19 -37.64 -0.94 -0.62
C LEU A 19 -36.80 -2.11 -1.15
N ALA A 20 -37.15 -2.64 -2.33
CA ALA A 20 -36.40 -3.72 -2.99
C ALA A 20 -35.00 -3.26 -3.46
N ILE A 21 -34.89 -2.03 -3.96
CA ILE A 21 -33.59 -1.43 -4.33
C ILE A 21 -32.72 -1.25 -3.08
N ILE A 22 -33.28 -0.73 -1.98
CA ILE A 22 -32.56 -0.56 -0.72
C ILE A 22 -32.11 -1.92 -0.16
N LEU A 23 -32.99 -2.93 -0.12
CA LEU A 23 -32.62 -4.28 0.35
C LEU A 23 -31.54 -4.93 -0.52
N SER A 24 -31.62 -4.79 -1.85
CA SER A 24 -30.63 -5.39 -2.75
C SER A 24 -29.27 -4.70 -2.69
N LEU A 25 -29.24 -3.37 -2.51
CA LEU A 25 -28.00 -2.62 -2.26
C LEU A 25 -27.40 -3.00 -0.90
N PHE A 26 -28.23 -3.11 0.15
CA PHE A 26 -27.76 -3.52 1.47
C PHE A 26 -27.17 -4.93 1.44
N CYS A 27 -27.82 -5.86 0.74
CA CYS A 27 -27.34 -7.23 0.56
C CYS A 27 -26.01 -7.27 -0.21
N ARG A 28 -25.87 -6.51 -1.31
CA ARG A 28 -24.61 -6.42 -2.07
C ARG A 28 -23.46 -5.81 -1.27
N ILE A 29 -23.73 -4.78 -0.47
CA ILE A 29 -22.73 -4.16 0.43
C ILE A 29 -22.29 -5.17 1.49
N TYR A 30 -23.24 -5.90 2.11
CA TYR A 30 -22.94 -6.89 3.13
C TYR A 30 -22.12 -8.08 2.57
N GLN A 31 -22.44 -8.50 1.35
CA GLN A 31 -21.78 -9.62 0.69
C GLN A 31 -20.37 -9.24 0.21
N SER A 32 -20.18 -7.99 -0.25
CA SER A 32 -18.85 -7.46 -0.60
C SER A 32 -17.94 -7.28 0.64
N ALA A 33 -18.47 -6.76 1.75
CA ALA A 33 -17.73 -6.62 3.00
C ALA A 33 -17.33 -7.99 3.60
N SER A 34 -18.22 -8.98 3.52
CA SER A 34 -17.94 -10.35 3.99
C SER A 34 -16.85 -11.04 3.15
N MET A 35 -16.78 -10.75 1.85
CA MET A 35 -15.81 -11.36 0.94
C MET A 35 -14.40 -10.78 1.11
N MET A 36 -14.27 -9.48 1.41
CA MET A 36 -12.96 -8.86 1.71
C MET A 36 -12.36 -9.37 3.03
N ILE A 37 -13.20 -9.68 4.03
CA ILE A 37 -12.77 -10.30 5.30
C ILE A 37 -12.39 -11.77 5.10
N ALA A 38 -13.02 -12.47 4.15
CA ALA A 38 -12.71 -13.87 3.87
C ALA A 38 -11.36 -14.08 3.16
N LEU A 39 -10.91 -13.11 2.36
CA LEU A 39 -9.68 -13.21 1.55
C LEU A 39 -8.38 -13.20 2.38
N SER A 40 -8.36 -12.55 3.54
CA SER A 40 -7.19 -12.54 4.44
C SER A 40 -7.20 -13.70 5.45
N ARG A 41 -8.21 -14.59 5.40
CA ARG A 41 -8.34 -15.67 6.37
C ARG A 41 -7.31 -16.76 6.09
N VAL A 42 -6.39 -16.94 7.03
CA VAL A 42 -5.49 -18.10 7.05
C VAL A 42 -6.33 -19.37 7.27
N LEU A 43 -6.13 -20.38 6.40
CA LEU A 43 -6.90 -21.64 6.41
C LEU A 43 -6.77 -22.41 7.74
N LYS A 44 -5.65 -22.25 8.45
CA LYS A 44 -5.42 -22.81 9.78
C LYS A 44 -4.50 -21.88 10.57
N SER A 45 -5.07 -21.11 11.50
CA SER A 45 -4.31 -20.25 12.41
C SER A 45 -4.80 -20.43 13.83
N PHE A 46 -3.87 -20.67 14.74
CA PHE A 46 -4.09 -20.68 16.18
C PHE A 46 -3.31 -19.51 16.77
N ALA A 47 -3.93 -18.33 16.80
CA ALA A 47 -3.33 -17.13 17.38
C ALA A 47 -3.68 -17.02 18.87
N PHE A 48 -2.76 -16.45 19.65
CA PHE A 48 -2.96 -16.12 21.07
C PHE A 48 -3.89 -14.94 21.29
N CYS A 49 -3.91 -13.97 20.36
CA CYS A 49 -4.72 -12.76 20.48
C CYS A 49 -6.20 -13.09 20.73
N ARG A 50 -6.83 -12.29 21.59
CA ARG A 50 -8.24 -12.44 22.01
C ARG A 50 -8.98 -11.12 21.83
N ASP A 51 -10.29 -11.26 21.67
CA ASP A 51 -11.25 -10.17 21.63
C ASP A 51 -10.95 -9.17 20.50
N GLY A 52 -11.14 -7.88 20.75
CA GLY A 52 -11.10 -6.84 19.72
C GLY A 52 -12.42 -6.69 18.97
N TYR A 53 -12.52 -5.60 18.20
CA TYR A 53 -13.75 -5.27 17.49
C TYR A 53 -14.09 -6.34 16.44
N MET A 54 -15.34 -6.80 16.43
CA MET A 54 -15.82 -7.83 15.49
C MET A 54 -15.05 -9.16 15.53
N THR A 55 -14.60 -9.58 16.72
CA THR A 55 -14.03 -10.93 16.89
C THR A 55 -15.04 -12.01 16.49
N ASN A 56 -14.55 -13.05 15.81
CA ASN A 56 -15.36 -14.21 15.45
C ASN A 56 -15.41 -15.28 16.55
N GLY A 57 -14.66 -15.10 17.65
CA GLY A 57 -14.63 -16.02 18.78
C GLY A 57 -14.13 -17.44 18.45
N ALA A 58 -13.42 -17.64 17.33
CA ALA A 58 -13.03 -18.98 16.84
C ALA A 58 -12.12 -19.77 17.79
N TYR A 59 -11.48 -19.10 18.75
CA TYR A 59 -10.62 -19.71 19.78
C TYR A 59 -11.39 -20.40 20.92
N GLY A 60 -12.70 -20.17 21.06
CA GLY A 60 -13.53 -20.80 22.10
C GLY A 60 -13.00 -20.58 23.51
N SER A 61 -12.99 -21.64 24.33
CA SER A 61 -12.54 -21.63 25.73
C SER A 61 -11.06 -21.97 25.90
N ILE A 62 -10.27 -22.01 24.82
CA ILE A 62 -8.83 -22.30 24.90
C ILE A 62 -8.14 -21.18 25.69
N ARG A 63 -7.33 -21.59 26.68
CA ARG A 63 -6.50 -20.74 27.52
C ARG A 63 -5.75 -19.68 26.72
N ASN A 64 -5.72 -18.45 27.22
CA ASN A 64 -5.19 -17.27 26.51
C ASN A 64 -3.76 -16.86 26.95
N TYR A 65 -3.01 -17.73 27.63
CA TYR A 65 -1.67 -17.43 28.10
C TYR A 65 -0.73 -18.65 28.01
N GLU A 66 0.56 -18.36 27.93
CA GLU A 66 1.70 -19.28 27.94
C GLU A 66 2.88 -18.53 28.60
N PRO A 67 3.79 -19.18 29.35
CA PRO A 67 3.92 -20.63 29.58
C PRO A 67 2.83 -21.21 30.50
N SER A 68 2.45 -22.46 30.26
CA SER A 68 1.55 -23.22 31.13
C SER A 68 1.93 -24.70 31.18
N ILE A 69 1.78 -25.31 32.35
CA ILE A 69 1.97 -26.76 32.56
C ILE A 69 0.86 -27.55 31.84
N LEU A 70 -0.30 -26.93 31.67
CA LEU A 70 -1.47 -27.55 31.04
C LEU A 70 -1.40 -27.43 29.51
N ASP A 71 -2.09 -28.33 28.81
CA ASP A 71 -2.16 -28.35 27.35
C ASP A 71 -2.78 -27.06 26.79
N GLY A 72 -2.24 -26.61 25.67
CA GLY A 72 -2.59 -25.35 25.03
C GLY A 72 -1.65 -25.04 23.88
N TYR A 73 -1.39 -23.76 23.65
CA TYR A 73 -0.41 -23.31 22.67
C TYR A 73 0.99 -23.81 23.01
N LYS A 74 1.77 -24.13 21.96
CA LYS A 74 3.15 -24.58 22.06
C LYS A 74 3.98 -23.92 20.97
N ASP A 75 5.13 -23.39 21.37
CA ASP A 75 6.12 -22.88 20.45
C ASP A 75 6.70 -24.01 19.59
N ASN A 76 6.95 -23.70 18.32
CA ASN A 76 7.62 -24.60 17.41
C ASN A 76 9.04 -24.10 17.12
N TRP A 77 10.00 -24.54 17.94
CA TRP A 77 11.41 -24.17 17.79
C TRP A 77 12.07 -24.70 16.51
N ASN A 78 11.43 -25.59 15.76
CA ASN A 78 11.94 -25.99 14.43
C ASN A 78 11.78 -24.88 13.38
N LEU A 79 10.94 -23.88 13.66
CA LEU A 79 10.73 -22.71 12.80
C LEU A 79 11.52 -21.49 13.26
N LYS A 80 12.50 -21.66 14.16
CA LYS A 80 13.36 -20.57 14.59
C LYS A 80 14.14 -20.01 13.39
N GLU A 81 14.19 -18.70 13.28
CA GLU A 81 15.06 -18.04 12.31
C GLU A 81 16.52 -18.32 12.65
N PRO A 82 17.41 -18.41 11.63
CA PRO A 82 18.83 -18.57 11.88
C PRO A 82 19.41 -17.32 12.59
N ILE A 83 20.49 -17.51 13.35
CA ILE A 83 21.22 -16.39 13.95
C ILE A 83 21.87 -15.59 12.81
N LEU A 84 21.52 -14.31 12.70
CA LEU A 84 22.12 -13.36 11.78
C LEU A 84 23.09 -12.47 12.53
N ASP A 85 24.39 -12.59 12.24
CA ASP A 85 25.41 -11.66 12.71
C ASP A 85 25.44 -10.42 11.79
N PRO A 86 25.16 -9.20 12.30
CA PRO A 86 25.21 -7.98 11.50
C PRO A 86 26.57 -7.73 10.84
N LEU A 87 27.66 -8.24 11.44
CA LEU A 87 29.02 -8.05 10.92
C LEU A 87 29.29 -8.84 9.62
N HIS A 88 28.35 -9.66 9.15
CA HIS A 88 28.43 -10.28 7.83
C HIS A 88 28.18 -9.32 6.67
N PHE A 89 27.48 -8.21 6.90
CA PHE A 89 27.14 -7.23 5.86
C PHE A 89 27.47 -5.79 6.26
N GLU A 90 27.67 -5.50 7.54
CA GLU A 90 28.15 -4.21 8.03
C GLU A 90 29.54 -4.32 8.66
N SER A 91 30.27 -3.20 8.71
CA SER A 91 31.58 -3.13 9.39
C SER A 91 31.48 -2.82 10.89
N GLU A 92 30.36 -2.24 11.34
CA GLU A 92 30.11 -1.88 12.73
C GLU A 92 28.67 -2.26 13.15
N SER A 93 28.50 -2.68 14.41
CA SER A 93 27.21 -3.10 14.98
C SER A 93 26.79 -2.28 16.22
N LYS A 94 27.43 -1.13 16.44
CA LYS A 94 27.08 -0.24 17.57
C LYS A 94 25.68 0.33 17.37
N LEU A 95 24.92 0.41 18.45
CA LEU A 95 23.62 1.07 18.45
C LEU A 95 23.80 2.59 18.50
N GLY A 96 23.17 3.30 17.57
CA GLY A 96 23.27 4.75 17.43
C GLY A 96 22.31 5.28 16.37
N GLN A 97 22.30 6.60 16.22
CA GLN A 97 21.66 7.25 15.08
C GLN A 97 22.70 7.39 13.97
N TRP A 98 22.67 6.48 13.00
CA TRP A 98 23.58 6.46 11.87
C TRP A 98 23.10 7.43 10.78
N ASP A 99 24.01 8.24 10.25
CA ASP A 99 23.71 9.06 9.06
C ASP A 99 23.96 8.21 7.81
N TYR A 100 22.88 7.77 7.18
CA TYR A 100 22.93 6.94 5.98
C TYR A 100 23.71 7.61 4.83
N ARG A 101 23.83 8.94 4.84
CA ARG A 101 24.59 9.67 3.80
C ARG A 101 26.10 9.46 3.91
N GLU A 102 26.60 9.08 5.09
CA GLU A 102 28.00 8.70 5.29
C GLU A 102 28.23 7.24 4.87
N ASP A 103 27.21 6.39 5.02
CA ASP A 103 27.26 4.97 4.66
C ASP A 103 27.09 4.75 3.13
N ASP A 104 26.22 5.52 2.48
CA ASP A 104 25.97 5.46 1.03
C ASP A 104 25.59 6.86 0.47
N ASP A 105 26.41 7.33 -0.49
CA ASP A 105 26.22 8.56 -1.23
C ASP A 105 26.01 8.37 -2.75
N ASP A 106 25.85 7.13 -3.22
CA ASP A 106 25.68 6.81 -4.64
C ASP A 106 24.23 6.97 -5.11
N TYR A 107 23.77 8.21 -5.12
CA TYR A 107 22.38 8.53 -5.48
C TYR A 107 22.10 8.50 -6.99
N TYR A 108 23.12 8.44 -7.83
CA TYR A 108 23.00 8.81 -9.25
C TYR A 108 23.36 7.71 -10.23
N THR A 109 24.16 6.72 -9.83
CA THR A 109 24.64 5.68 -10.75
C THR A 109 23.48 4.86 -11.32
N GLN A 110 22.65 4.28 -10.45
CA GLN A 110 21.53 3.43 -10.89
C GLN A 110 20.50 4.19 -11.74
N ALA A 111 20.20 5.44 -11.36
CA ALA A 111 19.26 6.28 -12.09
C ALA A 111 19.81 6.66 -13.48
N GLY A 112 21.10 6.99 -13.56
CA GLY A 112 21.78 7.28 -14.81
C GLY A 112 21.81 6.06 -15.75
N ASP A 113 22.09 4.88 -15.21
CA ASP A 113 22.11 3.64 -15.98
C ASP A 113 20.74 3.29 -16.54
N LEU A 114 19.70 3.41 -15.71
CA LEU A 114 18.31 3.22 -16.15
C LEU A 114 17.95 4.21 -17.27
N TYR A 115 18.32 5.48 -17.13
CA TYR A 115 18.10 6.46 -18.18
C TYR A 115 18.83 6.05 -19.46
N ARG A 116 20.12 5.68 -19.40
CA ARG A 116 20.90 5.27 -20.58
C ARG A 116 20.30 4.10 -21.32
N LEU A 117 19.72 3.12 -20.59
CA LEU A 117 19.06 1.93 -21.15
C LEU A 117 17.77 2.24 -21.92
N MET A 118 17.09 3.35 -21.64
CA MET A 118 15.83 3.71 -22.31
C MET A 118 16.04 4.07 -23.80
N SER A 119 15.05 3.71 -24.62
CA SER A 119 14.98 4.19 -26.01
C SER A 119 14.80 5.71 -26.06
N SER A 120 15.13 6.32 -27.20
CA SER A 120 14.95 7.77 -27.41
C SER A 120 13.50 8.22 -27.17
N ASN A 121 12.53 7.43 -27.64
CA ASN A 121 11.10 7.73 -27.45
C ASN A 121 10.67 7.65 -25.99
N GLU A 122 11.22 6.72 -25.21
CA GLU A 122 10.95 6.61 -23.77
C GLU A 122 11.57 7.77 -23.00
N LYS A 123 12.84 8.11 -23.29
CA LYS A 123 13.52 9.27 -22.72
C LYS A 123 12.73 10.55 -22.93
N GLU A 124 12.20 10.74 -24.14
CA GLU A 124 11.41 11.91 -24.49
C GLU A 124 10.11 11.98 -23.68
N ARG A 125 9.34 10.89 -23.63
CA ARG A 125 8.10 10.85 -22.82
C ARG A 125 8.38 11.09 -21.34
N LEU A 126 9.46 10.53 -20.82
CA LEU A 126 9.90 10.74 -19.43
C LEU A 126 10.21 12.22 -19.17
N CYS A 127 11.07 12.82 -20.00
CA CYS A 127 11.46 14.22 -19.84
C CYS A 127 10.26 15.17 -19.96
N GLN A 128 9.34 14.91 -20.90
CA GLN A 128 8.12 15.69 -21.06
C GLN A 128 7.21 15.59 -19.84
N THR A 129 6.98 14.38 -19.32
CA THR A 129 6.18 14.16 -18.11
C THR A 129 6.76 14.90 -16.90
N ILE A 130 8.10 14.89 -16.76
CA ILE A 130 8.77 15.59 -15.67
C ILE A 130 8.64 17.10 -15.84
N ALA A 131 8.89 17.63 -17.04
CA ALA A 131 8.76 19.06 -17.30
C ALA A 131 7.33 19.57 -17.06
N ASP A 132 6.32 18.80 -17.48
CA ASP A 132 4.92 19.14 -17.27
C ASP A 132 4.52 19.15 -15.79
N THR A 133 5.04 18.23 -14.98
CA THR A 133 4.76 18.20 -13.53
C THR A 133 5.51 19.28 -12.76
N MET A 134 6.61 19.81 -13.30
CA MET A 134 7.39 20.87 -12.67
C MET A 134 6.85 22.30 -12.94
N LYS A 135 5.80 22.44 -13.75
CA LYS A 135 5.13 23.72 -14.00
C LYS A 135 4.56 24.31 -12.71
N GLY A 136 4.92 25.56 -12.40
CA GLY A 136 4.45 26.29 -11.22
C GLY A 136 5.20 26.00 -9.92
N ILE A 137 6.27 25.18 -9.96
CA ILE A 137 7.17 24.97 -8.82
C ILE A 137 8.13 26.16 -8.68
N ASN A 138 8.58 26.43 -7.45
CA ASN A 138 9.59 27.45 -7.18
C ASN A 138 10.90 27.17 -7.94
N GLU A 139 11.43 28.20 -8.61
CA GLU A 139 12.65 28.10 -9.44
C GLU A 139 13.87 27.54 -8.69
N LYS A 140 14.01 27.81 -7.39
CA LYS A 140 15.12 27.27 -6.58
C LYS A 140 15.06 25.75 -6.47
N ILE A 141 13.84 25.20 -6.32
CA ILE A 141 13.62 23.75 -6.24
C ILE A 141 13.88 23.12 -7.61
N ILE A 142 13.41 23.76 -8.68
CA ILE A 142 13.66 23.32 -10.06
C ILE A 142 15.17 23.24 -10.32
N LYS A 143 15.93 24.26 -9.92
CA LYS A 143 17.38 24.29 -10.09
C LYS A 143 18.08 23.13 -9.36
N LEU A 144 17.74 22.88 -8.09
CA LEU A 144 18.30 21.77 -7.32
C LEU A 144 17.99 20.42 -7.96
N GLN A 145 16.75 20.24 -8.44
CA GLN A 145 16.36 18.99 -9.08
C GLN A 145 17.07 18.77 -10.42
N LEU A 146 17.28 19.84 -11.21
CA LEU A 146 18.07 19.77 -12.44
C LEU A 146 19.54 19.39 -12.17
N GLU A 147 20.12 19.85 -11.05
CA GLU A 147 21.46 19.41 -10.64
C GLU A 147 21.51 17.90 -10.37
N HIS A 148 20.49 17.32 -9.74
CA HIS A 148 20.39 15.88 -9.54
C HIS A 148 20.26 15.11 -10.86
N PHE A 149 19.43 15.58 -11.79
CA PHE A 149 19.32 14.94 -13.10
C PHE A 149 20.63 15.03 -13.90
N ASN A 150 21.36 16.14 -13.81
CA ASN A 150 22.67 16.28 -14.44
C ASN A 150 23.72 15.35 -13.83
N LYS A 151 23.68 15.11 -12.52
CA LYS A 151 24.57 14.15 -11.85
C LYS A 151 24.29 12.71 -12.28
N ALA A 152 23.04 12.36 -12.60
CA ALA A 152 22.68 11.05 -13.14
C ALA A 152 23.10 10.87 -14.61
N ASP A 153 22.77 11.85 -15.46
CA ASP A 153 23.23 11.91 -16.85
C ASP A 153 23.10 13.35 -17.40
N ALA A 154 24.16 13.87 -18.02
CA ALA A 154 24.16 15.24 -18.53
C ALA A 154 23.09 15.48 -19.61
N ASN A 155 22.75 14.48 -20.43
CA ASN A 155 21.70 14.62 -21.45
C ASN A 155 20.31 14.64 -20.81
N TYR A 156 20.15 13.93 -19.68
CA TYR A 156 18.89 13.86 -18.96
C TYR A 156 18.51 15.23 -18.37
N GLY A 157 19.41 15.82 -17.59
CA GLY A 157 19.17 17.15 -17.02
C GLY A 157 19.07 18.25 -18.09
N LYS A 158 19.89 18.17 -19.15
CA LYS A 158 19.81 19.11 -20.28
C LYS A 158 18.44 19.04 -20.97
N ARG A 159 17.93 17.85 -21.25
CA ARG A 159 16.64 17.70 -21.97
C ARG A 159 15.49 18.26 -21.15
N ILE A 160 15.46 18.00 -19.84
CA ILE A 160 14.43 18.58 -18.97
C ILE A 160 14.54 20.11 -18.92
N ALA A 161 15.76 20.65 -18.81
CA ALA A 161 15.98 22.09 -18.79
C ALA A 161 15.56 22.79 -20.10
N GLU A 162 15.62 22.11 -21.25
CA GLU A 162 15.11 22.61 -22.52
C GLU A 162 13.57 22.67 -22.55
N LEU A 163 12.89 21.73 -21.89
CA LEU A 163 11.42 21.62 -21.86
C LEU A 163 10.75 22.54 -20.83
N LEU A 164 11.51 23.03 -19.84
CA LEU A 164 11.03 23.93 -18.79
C LEU A 164 11.07 25.41 -19.17
N LYS A 165 11.67 25.75 -20.31
CA LYS A 165 11.68 27.12 -20.85
C LYS A 165 10.31 27.51 -21.39
#